data_AF-A0A5A7VXJ7-F1
#
_entry.id   AF-A0A5A7VXJ7-F1
#
_cell.length_a   1.000
_cell.length_b   1.000
_cell.length_c   1.000
_cell.angle_alpha   90.00
_cell.angle_beta   90.00
_cell.angle_gamma   90.00
#
_symmetry.space_group_name_H-M   'P 1'
#
loop_
_entity.id
_entity.type
_entity.pdbx_description
1 polymer ?
#
loop_
_entity_poly.entity_id
_entity_poly.type
_entity_poly.pdbx_seq_one_letter_code
_entity_poly.pdbx_strand_id
1 'polypeptide(L)'
;MRIHAGPLRAVVESEAALLERSGQIPRSPDILGNKLLTELLADGTLVVDIDGKYPQALGISTIIARVSVFGNSQWEVLRNQVTDSPFFTSDYPVALETHGNTGQVNWIVPLAPDLAVRIMPDERLRGMAPDLSFRRFTFRDRRIGRTEAMTINRLPVRSAEDGVFYRDQLDWIPRFIEKNRAYRIESVTARVPSGTGFLNIASQMIVQQSFSGGA
;
A
#
# COMPACT_ATOMS: atom_id res chain seq x y z
N MET A 1 0.65 -11.19 -8.19
CA MET A 1 0.48 -10.27 -7.05
C MET A 1 0.60 -8.83 -7.54
N ARG A 2 -0.51 -8.09 -7.66
CA ARG A 2 -0.58 -6.74 -8.28
C ARG A 2 0.22 -5.67 -7.52
N ILE A 3 0.17 -5.73 -6.19
CA ILE A 3 0.55 -4.67 -5.25
C ILE A 3 2.05 -4.27 -5.30
N HIS A 4 2.91 -4.99 -6.02
CA HIS A 4 4.35 -4.66 -6.09
C HIS A 4 4.92 -4.53 -7.51
N ALA A 5 4.13 -4.82 -8.56
CA ALA A 5 4.61 -4.73 -9.94
C ALA A 5 4.58 -3.28 -10.47
N GLY A 6 3.61 -2.46 -10.03
CA GLY A 6 3.46 -1.07 -10.47
C GLY A 6 4.71 -0.21 -10.24
N PRO A 7 5.29 -0.18 -9.03
CA PRO A 7 6.51 0.59 -8.76
C PRO A 7 7.70 0.15 -9.63
N LEU A 8 7.87 -1.16 -9.85
CA LEU A 8 8.95 -1.69 -10.67
C LEU A 8 8.79 -1.29 -12.14
N ARG A 9 7.56 -1.36 -12.67
CA ARG A 9 7.25 -0.86 -14.02
C ARG A 9 7.60 0.62 -14.15
N ALA A 10 7.20 1.44 -13.17
CA ALA A 10 7.48 2.87 -13.17
C ALA A 10 8.98 3.18 -13.09
N VAL A 11 9.78 2.35 -12.41
CA VAL A 11 11.25 2.45 -12.41
C VAL A 11 11.80 2.17 -13.80
N VAL A 12 11.42 1.06 -14.43
CA VAL A 12 11.87 0.70 -15.79
C VAL A 12 11.54 1.80 -16.79
N GLU A 13 10.32 2.33 -16.77
CA GLU A 13 9.90 3.42 -17.65
C GLU A 13 10.67 4.72 -17.40
N SER A 14 10.96 5.05 -16.14
CA SER A 14 11.75 6.24 -15.80
C SER A 14 13.21 6.09 -16.22
N GLU A 15 13.82 4.91 -16.04
CA GLU A 15 15.18 4.61 -16.48
C GLU A 15 15.28 4.65 -18.00
N ALA A 16 14.32 4.08 -18.72
CA ALA A 16 14.24 4.18 -20.18
C ALA A 16 14.26 5.65 -20.64
N ALA A 17 13.42 6.50 -20.05
CA ALA A 17 13.36 7.92 -20.38
C ALA A 17 14.67 8.67 -20.09
N LEU A 18 15.39 8.31 -19.02
CA LEU A 18 16.68 8.92 -18.68
C LEU A 18 17.78 8.48 -19.64
N LEU A 19 17.84 7.19 -19.96
CA LEU A 19 18.85 6.63 -20.85
C LEU A 19 18.69 7.17 -22.29
N GLU A 20 17.46 7.32 -22.77
CA GLU A 20 17.17 7.98 -24.05
C GLU A 20 17.65 9.44 -24.09
N ARG A 21 17.34 10.22 -23.04
CA ARG A 21 17.78 11.62 -22.95
C ARG A 21 19.30 11.74 -22.94
N SER A 22 19.99 10.76 -22.37
CA SER A 22 21.46 10.71 -22.35
C SER A 22 22.08 10.14 -23.63
N GLY A 23 21.27 9.72 -24.61
CA GLY A 23 21.72 9.10 -25.86
C GLY A 23 22.36 7.71 -25.69
N GLN A 24 22.13 7.05 -24.55
CA GLN A 24 22.72 5.74 -24.24
C GLN A 24 21.93 4.57 -24.83
N ILE A 25 20.68 4.80 -25.23
CA ILE A 25 19.85 3.81 -25.94
C ILE A 25 19.67 4.29 -27.39
N PRO A 26 20.07 3.48 -28.39
CA PRO A 26 19.79 3.80 -29.78
C PRO A 26 18.30 3.69 -30.06
N ARG A 27 17.84 4.37 -31.12
CA ARG A 27 16.46 4.19 -31.61
C ARG A 27 16.22 2.75 -32.04
N SER A 28 14.96 2.36 -32.00
CA SER A 28 14.56 1.03 -32.46
C SER A 28 14.84 0.81 -33.96
N PRO A 29 14.96 -0.44 -34.42
CA PRO A 29 15.15 -0.72 -35.85
C PRO A 29 13.97 -0.20 -36.71
N ASP A 30 14.20 -0.02 -38.01
CA ASP A 30 13.19 0.51 -38.94
C ASP A 30 11.89 -0.32 -38.97
N ILE A 31 11.97 -1.63 -38.74
CA ILE A 31 10.80 -2.52 -38.66
C ILE A 31 9.84 -2.15 -37.50
N LEU A 32 10.36 -1.45 -36.48
CA LEU A 32 9.60 -0.89 -35.36
C LEU A 32 9.35 0.62 -35.50
N GLY A 33 9.63 1.18 -36.69
CA GLY A 33 9.34 2.57 -37.03
C GLY A 33 10.37 3.59 -36.52
N ASN A 34 11.58 3.17 -36.15
CA ASN A 34 12.65 4.07 -35.67
C ASN A 34 12.23 4.94 -34.45
N LYS A 35 11.32 4.38 -33.65
CA LYS A 35 10.75 4.98 -32.44
C LYS A 35 11.71 4.91 -31.27
N LEU A 36 11.51 5.81 -30.32
CA LEU A 36 12.08 5.75 -28.98
C LEU A 36 11.46 4.58 -28.18
N LEU A 37 12.23 3.98 -27.28
CA LEU A 37 11.76 2.98 -26.31
C LEU A 37 10.57 3.50 -25.49
N THR A 38 10.56 4.77 -25.08
CA THR A 38 9.41 5.38 -24.39
C THR A 38 8.16 5.45 -25.26
N GLU A 39 8.30 5.69 -26.56
CA GLU A 39 7.17 5.68 -27.52
C GLU A 39 6.63 4.25 -27.70
N LEU A 40 7.52 3.27 -27.81
CA LEU A 40 7.16 1.85 -27.92
C LEU A 40 6.50 1.30 -26.65
N LEU A 41 6.88 1.81 -25.48
CA LEU A 41 6.21 1.46 -24.22
C LEU A 41 4.82 2.12 -24.12
N ALA A 42 4.69 3.36 -24.61
CA ALA A 42 3.44 4.11 -24.55
C ALA A 42 2.36 3.57 -25.50
N ASP A 43 2.74 3.10 -26.69
CA ASP A 43 1.83 2.50 -27.66
C ASP A 43 1.59 1.00 -27.46
N GLY A 44 2.28 0.39 -26.49
CA GLY A 44 2.14 -1.03 -26.13
C GLY A 44 2.86 -2.00 -27.07
N THR A 45 3.65 -1.51 -28.03
CA THR A 45 4.51 -2.36 -28.88
C THR A 45 5.53 -3.11 -28.03
N LEU A 46 6.06 -2.46 -26.99
CA LEU A 46 6.88 -3.07 -25.96
C LEU A 46 6.09 -3.15 -24.66
N VAL A 47 6.15 -4.32 -24.03
CA VAL A 47 5.50 -4.58 -22.74
C VAL A 47 6.58 -4.90 -21.72
N VAL A 48 6.57 -4.17 -20.61
CA VAL A 48 7.35 -4.57 -19.43
C VAL A 48 6.63 -5.77 -18.80
N ASP A 49 7.17 -6.97 -18.99
CA ASP A 49 6.71 -8.17 -18.30
C ASP A 49 7.55 -8.38 -17.03
N ILE A 50 6.90 -8.33 -15.88
CA ILE A 50 7.55 -8.45 -14.58
C ILE A 50 7.20 -9.81 -14.02
N ASP A 51 8.19 -10.68 -13.87
CA ASP A 51 8.02 -11.96 -13.20
C ASP A 51 7.42 -11.73 -11.80
N GLY A 52 6.23 -12.30 -11.56
CA GLY A 52 5.51 -12.16 -10.30
C GLY A 52 6.29 -12.66 -9.07
N LYS A 53 7.30 -13.52 -9.24
CA LYS A 53 8.19 -13.98 -8.17
C LYS A 53 9.19 -12.91 -7.74
N TYR A 54 9.56 -11.98 -8.63
CA TYR A 54 10.55 -10.96 -8.31
C TYR A 54 10.03 -9.95 -7.26
N PRO A 55 8.85 -9.32 -7.41
CA PRO A 55 8.28 -8.48 -6.35
C PRO A 55 8.02 -9.25 -5.06
N GLN A 56 7.69 -10.54 -5.14
CA GLN A 56 7.54 -11.40 -3.96
C GLN A 56 8.87 -11.59 -3.23
N ALA A 57 9.95 -11.88 -3.96
CA ALA A 57 11.29 -12.02 -3.41
C ALA A 57 11.78 -10.71 -2.76
N LEU A 58 11.51 -9.56 -3.38
CA LEU A 58 11.75 -8.24 -2.78
C LEU A 58 10.93 -8.05 -1.50
N GLY A 59 9.66 -8.45 -1.50
CA GLY A 59 8.83 -8.44 -0.28
C GLY A 59 9.48 -9.25 0.84
N ILE A 60 9.89 -10.48 0.55
CA ILE A 60 10.53 -11.40 1.50
C ILE A 60 11.84 -10.83 2.04
N SER A 61 12.71 -10.27 1.18
CA SER A 61 13.99 -9.72 1.61
C SER A 61 13.84 -8.54 2.57
N THR A 62 12.71 -7.83 2.52
CA THR A 62 12.42 -6.71 3.43
C THR A 62 11.79 -7.11 4.77
N ILE A 63 11.41 -8.38 4.96
CA ILE A 63 10.69 -8.82 6.17
C ILE A 63 11.47 -8.48 7.44
N ILE A 64 12.76 -8.80 7.51
CA ILE A 64 13.57 -8.58 8.71
C ILE A 64 13.69 -7.09 9.04
N ALA A 65 13.90 -6.25 8.02
CA ALA A 65 13.93 -4.81 8.20
C ALA A 65 12.57 -4.27 8.70
N ARG A 66 11.46 -4.76 8.15
CA ARG A 66 10.10 -4.36 8.59
C ARG A 66 9.80 -4.80 10.02
N VAL A 67 10.15 -6.04 10.39
CA VAL A 67 9.99 -6.55 11.75
C VAL A 67 10.78 -5.69 12.73
N SER A 68 12.03 -5.35 12.39
CA SER A 68 12.84 -4.43 13.19
C SER A 68 12.17 -3.07 13.37
N VAL A 69 11.71 -2.44 12.29
CA VAL A 69 11.04 -1.12 12.36
C VAL A 69 9.77 -1.21 13.21
N PHE A 70 8.87 -2.14 12.90
CA PHE A 70 7.58 -2.24 13.59
C PHE A 70 7.72 -2.66 15.04
N GLY A 71 8.59 -3.63 15.35
CA GLY A 71 8.83 -4.08 16.71
C GLY A 71 9.51 -3.03 17.59
N ASN A 72 10.22 -2.06 17.01
CA ASN A 72 10.81 -0.92 17.72
C ASN A 72 9.96 0.37 17.66
N SER A 73 8.75 0.29 17.13
CA SER A 73 7.85 1.42 16.99
C SER A 73 6.85 1.50 18.15
N GLN A 74 6.11 2.60 18.23
CA GLN A 74 5.02 2.75 19.20
C GLN A 74 3.77 2.01 18.72
N TRP A 75 3.16 1.24 19.61
CA TRP A 75 1.92 0.51 19.39
C TRP A 75 0.78 1.12 20.22
N GLU A 76 -0.45 1.03 19.73
CA GLU A 76 -1.65 1.23 20.52
C GLU A 76 -2.49 -0.06 20.52
N VAL A 77 -2.89 -0.49 21.72
CA VAL A 77 -3.86 -1.56 21.92
C VAL A 77 -5.23 -0.89 22.02
N LEU A 78 -6.05 -1.06 21.00
CA LEU A 78 -7.35 -0.40 20.86
C LEU A 78 -8.44 -1.34 21.38
N ARG A 79 -9.11 -0.92 22.46
CA ARG A 79 -10.24 -1.62 23.07
C ARG A 79 -11.54 -0.97 22.66
N ASN A 80 -12.36 -1.70 21.95
CA ASN A 80 -13.67 -1.27 21.51
C ASN A 80 -14.75 -1.82 22.46
N GLN A 81 -15.31 -0.93 23.28
CA GLN A 81 -16.38 -1.28 24.22
C GLN A 81 -17.78 -1.09 23.60
N VAL A 82 -17.86 -0.74 22.32
CA VAL A 82 -19.11 -0.46 21.61
C VAL A 82 -19.60 -1.74 20.94
N THR A 83 -20.56 -2.41 21.59
CA THR A 83 -21.04 -3.75 21.20
C THR A 83 -21.76 -3.78 19.85
N ASP A 84 -22.36 -2.68 19.42
CA ASP A 84 -23.09 -2.57 18.15
C ASP A 84 -22.24 -1.99 17.01
N SER A 85 -20.94 -1.82 17.24
CA SER A 85 -19.95 -1.47 16.21
C SER A 85 -18.67 -2.32 16.38
N PRO A 86 -18.76 -3.65 16.27
CA PRO A 86 -17.60 -4.52 16.40
C PRO A 86 -16.58 -4.29 15.28
N PHE A 87 -15.32 -4.58 15.54
CA PHE A 87 -14.30 -4.52 14.49
C PHE A 87 -14.52 -5.58 13.40
N PHE A 88 -14.24 -5.20 12.16
CA PHE A 88 -14.20 -6.08 11.00
C PHE A 88 -12.77 -6.48 10.67
N THR A 89 -12.62 -7.56 9.92
CA THR A 89 -11.38 -7.87 9.20
C THR A 89 -11.69 -8.18 7.74
N SER A 90 -10.67 -8.39 6.92
CA SER A 90 -10.81 -8.74 5.51
C SER A 90 -9.71 -9.72 5.10
N ASP A 91 -9.76 -10.15 3.85
CA ASP A 91 -8.68 -10.88 3.18
C ASP A 91 -7.38 -10.05 3.04
N TYR A 92 -7.46 -8.74 3.29
CA TYR A 92 -6.32 -7.86 3.54
C TYR A 92 -6.31 -7.44 5.03
N PRO A 93 -5.80 -8.28 5.94
CA PRO A 93 -6.04 -8.16 7.39
C PRO A 93 -5.30 -6.99 8.06
N VAL A 94 -4.52 -6.22 7.31
CA VAL A 94 -3.78 -5.05 7.77
C VAL A 94 -4.38 -3.81 7.13
N ALA A 95 -5.09 -3.02 7.89
CA ALA A 95 -5.69 -1.80 7.39
C ALA A 95 -4.69 -0.64 7.45
N LEU A 96 -4.59 0.13 6.37
CA LEU A 96 -3.68 1.27 6.27
C LEU A 96 -4.40 2.56 6.68
N GLU A 97 -4.01 3.14 7.82
CA GLU A 97 -4.51 4.41 8.31
C GLU A 97 -3.54 5.53 7.93
N THR A 98 -3.96 6.43 7.04
CA THR A 98 -3.17 7.59 6.63
C THR A 98 -3.37 8.75 7.61
N HIS A 99 -2.27 9.40 8.00
CA HIS A 99 -2.32 10.57 8.86
C HIS A 99 -1.90 11.84 8.11
N GLY A 100 -2.87 12.57 7.53
CA GLY A 100 -2.61 13.82 6.80
C GLY A 100 -1.71 13.64 5.57
N ASN A 101 -0.97 14.69 5.21
CA ASN A 101 -0.14 14.76 3.99
C ASN A 101 1.30 14.24 4.16
N THR A 102 1.66 13.65 5.31
CA THR A 102 3.06 13.30 5.60
C THR A 102 3.53 11.97 5.00
N GLY A 103 2.64 11.23 4.34
CA GLY A 103 2.96 9.91 3.78
C GLY A 103 3.21 8.82 4.82
N GLN A 104 3.10 9.13 6.11
CA GLN A 104 3.20 8.16 7.19
C GLN A 104 1.88 7.39 7.31
N VAL A 105 1.99 6.07 7.33
CA VAL A 105 0.85 5.16 7.35
C VAL A 105 0.95 4.29 8.59
N ASN A 106 -0.06 4.37 9.44
CA ASN A 106 -0.22 3.47 10.56
C ASN A 106 -0.83 2.16 10.08
N TRP A 107 -0.42 1.06 10.69
CA TRP A 107 -0.96 -0.27 10.40
C TRP A 107 -1.95 -0.62 11.50
N ILE A 108 -3.20 -0.87 11.12
CA ILE A 108 -4.23 -1.32 12.06
C ILE A 108 -4.55 -2.78 11.77
N VAL A 109 -4.43 -3.62 12.78
CA VAL A 109 -4.73 -5.05 12.70
C VAL A 109 -5.86 -5.37 13.67
N PRO A 110 -7.09 -5.54 13.19
CA PRO A 110 -8.20 -6.07 13.97
C PRO A 110 -7.90 -7.52 14.37
N LEU A 111 -7.92 -7.81 15.68
CA LEU A 111 -7.63 -9.14 16.23
C LEU A 111 -8.89 -9.84 16.73
N ALA A 112 -9.86 -9.08 17.24
CA ALA A 112 -11.15 -9.55 17.71
C ALA A 112 -12.21 -8.45 17.54
N PRO A 113 -13.52 -8.76 17.67
CA PRO A 113 -14.60 -7.76 17.57
C PRO A 113 -14.43 -6.54 18.49
N ASP A 114 -13.74 -6.70 19.62
CA ASP A 114 -13.50 -5.69 20.64
C ASP A 114 -12.01 -5.26 20.77
N LEU A 115 -11.13 -5.80 19.93
CA LEU A 115 -9.68 -5.61 20.05
C LEU A 115 -8.99 -5.40 18.69
N ALA A 116 -8.19 -4.35 18.60
CA ALA A 116 -7.28 -4.11 17.47
C ALA A 116 -5.93 -3.60 17.97
N VAL A 117 -4.91 -3.70 17.13
CA VAL A 117 -3.58 -3.10 17.36
C VAL A 117 -3.32 -2.07 16.27
N ARG A 118 -2.91 -0.86 16.65
CA ARG A 118 -2.39 0.17 15.74
C ARG A 118 -0.88 0.28 15.93
N ILE A 119 -0.11 0.03 14.88
CA ILE A 119 1.34 0.22 14.85
C ILE A 119 1.61 1.55 14.16
N MET A 120 2.41 2.42 14.76
CA MET A 120 2.81 3.71 14.22
C MET A 120 4.31 3.66 13.87
N PRO A 121 4.67 3.28 12.64
CA PRO A 121 6.07 3.03 12.27
C PRO A 121 6.93 4.28 12.46
N ASP A 122 8.07 4.14 13.12
CA ASP A 122 9.09 5.20 13.18
C ASP A 122 9.95 5.17 11.92
N GLU A 123 9.68 6.13 11.02
CA GLU A 123 10.40 6.33 9.77
C GLU A 123 11.91 6.53 9.96
N ARG A 124 12.34 7.04 11.12
CA ARG A 124 13.76 7.26 11.42
C ARG A 124 14.56 5.96 11.54
N LEU A 125 13.86 4.84 11.75
CA LEU A 125 14.47 3.51 11.82
C LEU A 125 14.72 2.91 10.42
N ARG A 126 14.17 3.51 9.36
CA ARG A 126 14.40 3.02 7.99
C ARG A 126 15.86 3.25 7.59
N GLY A 127 16.46 2.24 6.97
CA GLY A 127 17.86 2.26 6.53
C GLY A 127 18.88 2.00 7.64
N MET A 128 18.46 1.89 8.89
CA MET A 128 19.33 1.42 9.98
C MET A 128 19.52 -0.10 9.90
N ALA A 129 20.60 -0.60 10.50
CA ALA A 129 20.79 -2.04 10.68
C ALA A 129 19.61 -2.62 11.50
N PRO A 130 19.05 -3.79 11.13
CA PRO A 130 17.94 -4.38 11.86
C PRO A 130 18.28 -4.64 13.34
N ASP A 131 17.44 -4.14 14.24
CA ASP A 131 17.49 -4.38 15.68
C ASP A 131 16.29 -5.24 16.09
N LEU A 132 16.53 -6.54 16.29
CA LEU A 132 15.52 -7.50 16.74
C LEU A 132 15.47 -7.65 18.27
N SER A 133 16.18 -6.80 19.02
CA SER A 133 16.10 -6.78 20.48
C SER A 133 14.92 -5.96 21.00
N PHE A 134 14.25 -5.21 20.11
CA PHE A 134 13.04 -4.42 20.38
C PHE A 134 13.15 -3.45 21.56
N ARG A 135 14.35 -2.94 21.85
CA ARG A 135 14.61 -2.06 23.00
C ARG A 135 13.85 -0.74 22.97
N ARG A 136 13.38 -0.32 21.79
CA ARG A 136 12.61 0.92 21.61
C ARG A 136 11.10 0.68 21.58
N PHE A 137 10.65 -0.58 21.71
CA PHE A 137 9.24 -0.92 21.76
C PHE A 137 8.53 -0.15 22.88
N THR A 138 7.41 0.48 22.53
CA THR A 138 6.50 1.09 23.50
C THR A 138 5.07 0.82 23.09
N PHE A 139 4.17 0.74 24.06
CA PHE A 139 2.74 0.60 23.77
C PHE A 139 1.88 1.47 24.67
N ARG A 140 0.66 1.76 24.22
CA ARG A 140 -0.40 2.41 25.00
C ARG A 140 -1.70 1.63 24.88
N ASP A 141 -2.40 1.45 25.99
CA ASP A 141 -3.76 0.92 25.98
C ASP A 141 -4.74 2.09 25.82
N ARG A 142 -5.68 1.98 24.87
CA ARG A 142 -6.67 3.02 24.57
C ARG A 142 -8.05 2.41 24.42
N ARG A 143 -9.02 3.00 25.12
CA ARG A 143 -10.44 2.78 24.86
C ARG A 143 -10.87 3.71 23.73
N ILE A 144 -11.55 3.15 22.74
CA ILE A 144 -12.02 3.91 21.59
C ILE A 144 -13.54 4.07 21.62
N GLY A 145 -14.03 5.19 21.10
CA GLY A 145 -15.45 5.46 20.94
C GLY A 145 -16.00 4.93 19.62
N ARG A 146 -17.33 4.97 19.47
CA ARG A 146 -18.04 4.50 18.27
C ARG A 146 -17.50 5.11 16.98
N THR A 147 -17.27 6.42 16.95
CA THR A 147 -16.81 7.13 15.74
C THR A 147 -15.44 6.65 15.28
N GLU A 148 -14.52 6.38 16.22
CA GLU A 148 -13.21 5.84 15.90
C GLU A 148 -13.33 4.37 15.44
N ALA A 149 -14.16 3.55 16.09
CA ALA A 149 -14.43 2.17 15.66
C ALA A 149 -14.98 2.11 14.22
N MET A 150 -15.94 2.98 13.89
CA MET A 150 -16.49 3.10 12.53
C MET A 150 -15.44 3.57 11.51
N THR A 151 -14.52 4.45 11.92
CA THR A 151 -13.44 4.93 11.06
C THR A 151 -12.45 3.80 10.78
N ILE A 152 -12.10 3.02 11.81
CA ILE A 152 -11.24 1.85 11.67
C ILE A 152 -11.92 0.81 10.79
N ASN A 153 -13.19 0.47 11.02
CA ASN A 153 -13.93 -0.50 10.20
C ASN A 153 -14.03 -0.14 8.73
N ARG A 154 -13.96 1.15 8.41
CA ARG A 154 -13.93 1.59 7.02
C ARG A 154 -12.66 1.11 6.32
N LEU A 155 -11.54 1.02 7.02
CA LEU A 155 -10.24 0.72 6.43
C LEU A 155 -10.14 -0.73 5.93
N PRO A 156 -10.45 -1.81 6.70
CA PRO A 156 -10.47 -3.17 6.17
C PRO A 156 -11.44 -3.34 5.01
N VAL A 157 -12.64 -2.74 5.09
CA VAL A 157 -13.64 -2.83 4.01
C VAL A 157 -13.13 -2.20 2.72
N ARG A 158 -12.45 -1.06 2.80
CA ARG A 158 -11.83 -0.39 1.65
C ARG A 158 -10.51 -1.01 1.20
N SER A 159 -9.96 -1.94 1.99
CA SER A 159 -8.72 -2.64 1.68
C SER A 159 -8.96 -4.06 1.17
N ALA A 160 -10.17 -4.59 1.36
CA ALA A 160 -10.56 -5.92 0.91
C ALA A 160 -10.46 -6.06 -0.61
N GLU A 161 -9.98 -7.21 -1.08
CA GLU A 161 -10.04 -7.55 -2.51
C GLU A 161 -11.34 -8.30 -2.81
N ASP A 162 -11.62 -9.37 -2.06
CA ASP A 162 -12.75 -10.28 -2.29
C ASP A 162 -13.72 -10.32 -1.10
N GLY A 163 -13.24 -10.17 0.14
CA GLY A 163 -14.04 -10.52 1.32
C GLY A 163 -13.83 -9.67 2.58
N VAL A 164 -14.92 -9.39 3.28
CA VAL A 164 -14.95 -8.78 4.62
C VAL A 164 -15.55 -9.79 5.59
N PHE A 165 -14.91 -9.98 6.74
CA PHE A 165 -15.32 -10.90 7.78
C PHE A 165 -15.76 -10.14 9.05
N TYR A 166 -16.88 -10.57 9.61
CA TYR A 166 -17.44 -10.01 10.85
C TYR A 166 -18.20 -11.10 11.60
N ARG A 167 -18.28 -10.97 12.94
CA ARG A 167 -18.94 -11.96 13.81
C ARG A 167 -20.47 -11.83 13.77
N ASP A 168 -20.97 -10.60 13.90
CA ASP A 168 -22.39 -10.33 14.15
C ASP A 168 -23.06 -9.74 12.91
N GLN A 169 -24.18 -10.31 12.47
CA GLN A 169 -24.94 -9.79 11.33
C GLN A 169 -25.87 -8.65 11.76
N LEU A 170 -25.30 -7.45 11.89
CA LEU A 170 -26.05 -6.24 12.23
C LEU A 170 -26.64 -5.58 10.96
N ASP A 171 -27.86 -5.05 11.03
CA ASP A 171 -28.62 -4.52 9.89
C ASP A 171 -27.91 -3.41 9.09
N TRP A 172 -27.02 -2.67 9.75
CA TRP A 172 -26.29 -1.57 9.11
C TRP A 172 -25.09 -2.05 8.27
N ILE A 173 -24.60 -3.27 8.50
CA ILE A 173 -23.36 -3.78 7.89
C ILE A 173 -23.46 -3.87 6.37
N PRO A 174 -24.53 -4.43 5.75
CA PRO A 174 -24.62 -4.51 4.29
C PRO A 174 -24.54 -3.14 3.62
N ARG A 175 -25.23 -2.13 4.17
CA ARG A 175 -25.19 -0.75 3.65
C ARG A 175 -23.81 -0.12 3.82
N PHE A 176 -23.12 -0.44 4.92
CA PHE A 176 -21.77 0.05 5.17
C PHE A 176 -20.75 -0.55 4.20
N ILE A 177 -20.83 -1.85 3.92
CA ILE A 177 -19.99 -2.52 2.92
C ILE A 177 -20.25 -1.94 1.54
N GLU A 178 -21.52 -1.83 1.13
CA GLU A 178 -21.90 -1.31 -0.18
C GLU A 178 -21.32 0.08 -0.45
N LYS A 179 -21.35 0.97 0.55
CA LYS A 179 -20.80 2.33 0.45
C LYS A 179 -19.27 2.37 0.28
N ASN A 180 -18.56 1.33 0.70
CA ASN A 180 -17.10 1.31 0.78
C ASN A 180 -16.44 0.26 -0.13
N ARG A 181 -17.22 -0.57 -0.84
CA ARG A 181 -16.71 -1.63 -1.72
C ARG A 181 -15.98 -1.11 -2.97
N ALA A 182 -16.25 0.13 -3.38
CA ALA A 182 -15.64 0.75 -4.56
C ALA A 182 -14.21 1.25 -4.31
N TYR A 183 -13.56 0.82 -3.23
CA TYR A 183 -12.19 1.19 -2.88
C TYR A 183 -11.33 -0.06 -2.77
N ARG A 184 -10.03 0.08 -3.01
CA ARG A 184 -9.05 -1.00 -2.81
C ARG A 184 -7.65 -0.44 -2.51
N ILE A 185 -6.75 -1.29 -2.04
CA ILE A 185 -5.33 -0.94 -1.95
C ILE A 185 -4.67 -0.97 -3.34
N GLU A 186 -4.04 0.14 -3.71
CA GLU A 186 -3.22 0.26 -4.91
C GLU A 186 -1.80 0.73 -4.56
N SER A 187 -0.86 0.34 -5.41
CA SER A 187 0.46 0.97 -5.43
C SER A 187 0.42 2.16 -6.37
N VAL A 188 0.42 3.36 -5.78
CA VAL A 188 0.43 4.62 -6.51
C VAL A 188 1.87 5.08 -6.64
N THR A 189 2.31 5.37 -7.87
CA THR A 189 3.62 5.96 -8.13
C THR A 189 3.47 7.39 -8.61
N ALA A 190 4.09 8.33 -7.90
CA ALA A 190 4.17 9.74 -8.28
C ALA A 190 5.57 10.05 -8.82
N ARG A 191 5.61 10.77 -9.95
CA ARG A 191 6.85 11.35 -10.50
C ARG A 191 6.97 12.79 -10.06
N VAL A 192 8.01 13.10 -9.30
CA VAL A 192 8.32 14.47 -8.87
C VAL A 192 9.55 14.94 -9.64
N PRO A 193 9.47 16.02 -10.45
CA PRO A 193 10.65 16.59 -11.11
C PRO A 193 11.72 16.96 -10.09
N SER A 194 12.98 16.62 -10.38
CA SER A 194 14.12 16.95 -9.51
C SER A 194 15.38 17.17 -10.35
N GLY A 195 15.84 18.42 -10.45
CA GLY A 195 16.98 18.79 -11.29
C GLY A 195 16.75 18.43 -12.76
N THR A 196 17.68 17.65 -13.33
CA THR A 196 17.62 17.15 -14.73
C THR A 196 16.86 15.83 -14.87
N GLY A 197 16.35 15.27 -13.77
CA GLY A 197 15.64 13.98 -13.74
C GLY A 197 14.33 14.04 -12.96
N PHE A 198 13.93 12.89 -12.44
CA PHE A 198 12.69 12.72 -11.67
C PHE A 198 12.94 11.80 -10.48
N LEU A 199 12.24 12.07 -9.38
CA LEU A 199 12.10 11.16 -8.25
C LEU A 199 10.80 10.37 -8.42
N ASN A 200 10.91 9.03 -8.41
CA ASN A 200 9.76 8.15 -8.31
C ASN A 200 9.45 7.90 -6.83
N ILE A 201 8.25 8.28 -6.38
CA ILE A 201 7.75 7.97 -5.04
C ILE A 201 6.64 6.94 -5.20
N ALA A 202 6.85 5.74 -4.67
CA ALA A 202 5.85 4.68 -4.65
C ALA A 202 5.26 4.52 -3.26
N SER A 203 3.93 4.54 -3.16
CA SER A 203 3.19 4.41 -1.91
C SER A 203 2.02 3.46 -2.07
N GLN A 204 1.66 2.75 -1.01
CA GLN A 204 0.41 1.99 -0.95
C GLN A 204 -0.69 2.87 -0.38
N MET A 205 -1.81 2.96 -1.09
CA MET A 205 -2.92 3.84 -0.72
C MET A 205 -4.25 3.17 -0.98
N ILE A 206 -5.25 3.48 -0.16
CA ILE A 206 -6.65 3.19 -0.47
C ILE A 206 -7.07 4.16 -1.57
N VAL A 207 -7.40 3.65 -2.75
CA VAL A 207 -7.91 4.45 -3.87
C VAL A 207 -9.32 4.00 -4.24
N GLN A 208 -10.10 4.92 -4.79
CA GLN A 208 -11.36 4.55 -5.41
C GLN A 208 -11.07 3.78 -6.70
N GLN A 209 -11.75 2.67 -6.91
CA GLN A 209 -11.74 1.95 -8.17
C GLN A 209 -12.30 2.92 -9.23
N SER A 210 -11.42 3.49 -10.05
CA SER A 210 -11.83 4.16 -11.26
C SER A 210 -12.61 3.12 -12.08
N PHE A 211 -13.84 3.45 -12.49
CA PHE A 211 -14.57 2.68 -13.50
C PHE A 211 -13.73 2.74 -14.79
N SER A 212 -12.77 1.82 -14.91
CA SER A 212 -12.17 1.48 -16.19
C SER A 212 -13.22 0.63 -16.89
N GLY A 213 -14.18 1.33 -17.49
CA GLY A 213 -15.12 0.72 -18.42
C GLY A 213 -14.30 -0.02 -19.47
N GLY A 214 -14.47 -1.34 -19.51
CA GLY A 214 -14.05 -2.13 -20.64
C GLY A 214 -14.68 -1.53 -21.90
N ALA A 215 -13.84 -1.37 -22.91
CA ALA A 215 -14.30 -1.38 -24.29
C ALA A 215 -14.87 -2.76 -24.63
#